data_AF-X5X5K7-F1
#
_entry.id   AF-X5X5K7-F1
#
_cell.length_a   1.000
_cell.length_b   1.000
_cell.length_c   1.000
_cell.angle_alpha   90.00
_cell.angle_beta   90.00
_cell.angle_gamma   90.00
#
_symmetry.space_group_name_H-M   'P 1'
#
loop_
_entity.id
_entity.type
_entity.pdbx_description
1 polymer ?
#
loop_
_entity_poly.entity_id
_entity_poly.type
_entity_poly.pdbx_seq_one_letter_code
_entity_poly.pdbx_strand_id
1 'polypeptide(L)'
;MVANVTAEGSGRVLATRLYNMTNDPGMKDIVSFLIARDTMDPQQWLTAIEDMGGLNAFLPVPTPSRVYQDVSYAFINCFVEGIEPARGRWRMDRRWTARESSPWSPVRRGGAAE
;
A
#
# COMPACT_ATOMS: atom_id res chain seq x y z
N MET A 1 0.35 11.86 7.12
CA MET A 1 -0.60 12.41 6.15
C MET A 1 -1.10 11.40 5.11
N VAL A 2 -0.30 10.41 4.65
CA VAL A 2 -0.77 9.40 3.67
C VAL A 2 -2.04 8.65 4.10
N ALA A 3 -2.18 8.33 5.39
CA ALA A 3 -3.39 7.71 5.93
C ALA A 3 -4.64 8.62 5.80
N ASN A 4 -4.49 9.94 5.96
CA ASN A 4 -5.59 10.89 5.82
C ASN A 4 -6.06 10.99 4.37
N VAL A 5 -5.11 11.08 3.43
CA VAL A 5 -5.40 11.03 1.97
C VAL A 5 -6.19 9.76 1.62
N THR A 6 -5.82 8.63 2.22
CA THR A 6 -6.52 7.35 2.01
C THR A 6 -7.92 7.37 2.62
N ALA A 7 -8.06 7.89 3.85
CA ALA A 7 -9.34 7.98 4.55
C ALA A 7 -10.35 8.81 3.74
N GLU A 8 -9.96 9.99 3.25
CA GLU A 8 -10.83 10.87 2.46
C GLU A 8 -11.11 10.32 1.07
N GLY A 9 -10.10 9.72 0.42
CA GLY A 9 -10.30 9.01 -0.84
C GLY A 9 -11.34 7.88 -0.71
N SER A 10 -11.26 7.10 0.37
CA SER A 10 -12.22 6.02 0.65
C SER A 10 -13.61 6.53 1.02
N GLY A 11 -13.69 7.60 1.82
CA GLY A 11 -14.93 8.29 2.19
C GLY A 11 -15.69 8.78 0.95
N ARG A 12 -14.98 9.43 0.03
CA ARG A 12 -15.56 9.92 -1.23
C ARG A 12 -16.15 8.80 -2.10
N VAL A 13 -15.48 7.65 -2.18
CA VAL A 13 -16.00 6.47 -2.90
C VAL A 13 -17.31 5.99 -2.28
N LEU A 14 -17.38 5.92 -0.95
CA LEU A 14 -18.59 5.50 -0.24
C LEU A 14 -19.72 6.52 -0.40
N ALA A 15 -19.42 7.82 -0.26
CA ALA A 15 -20.39 8.89 -0.48
C ALA A 15 -20.96 8.87 -1.90
N THR A 16 -20.10 8.67 -2.91
CA THR A 16 -20.52 8.57 -4.32
C THR A 16 -21.40 7.34 -4.56
N ARG A 17 -21.14 6.22 -3.89
CA ARG A 17 -22.02 5.04 -3.96
C ARG A 17 -23.38 5.33 -3.33
N LEU A 18 -23.41 5.96 -2.15
CA LEU A 18 -24.66 6.33 -1.48
C LEU A 18 -25.50 7.30 -2.33
N TYR A 19 -24.87 8.29 -2.97
CA TYR A 19 -25.53 9.22 -3.89
C TYR A 19 -26.28 8.49 -5.02
N ASN A 20 -25.67 7.43 -5.57
CA ASN A 20 -26.24 6.64 -6.65
C ASN A 20 -27.25 5.56 -6.17
N MET A 21 -27.29 5.27 -4.88
CA MET A 21 -28.20 4.27 -4.28
C MET A 21 -29.50 4.87 -3.73
N THR A 22 -29.62 6.20 -3.71
CA THR A 22 -30.82 6.90 -3.21
C THR A 22 -31.48 7.74 -4.30
N ASN A 23 -32.79 7.94 -4.16
CA ASN A 23 -33.58 8.88 -4.97
C ASN A 23 -34.12 10.05 -4.14
N ASP A 24 -33.88 10.06 -2.83
CA ASP A 24 -34.32 11.16 -1.96
C ASP A 24 -33.54 12.46 -2.27
N PRO A 25 -34.22 13.57 -2.62
CA PRO A 25 -33.56 14.83 -2.97
C PRO A 25 -32.71 15.42 -1.84
N GLY A 26 -33.16 15.31 -0.59
CA GLY A 26 -32.43 15.86 0.56
C GLY A 26 -31.14 15.08 0.84
N MET A 27 -31.18 13.76 0.74
CA MET A 27 -30.01 12.90 0.82
C MET A 27 -29.01 13.18 -0.32
N LYS A 28 -29.49 13.41 -1.54
CA LYS A 28 -28.60 13.78 -2.65
C LYS A 28 -27.91 15.12 -2.42
N ASP A 29 -28.61 16.10 -1.85
CA ASP A 29 -28.04 17.42 -1.56
C ASP A 29 -26.90 17.33 -0.53
N ILE A 30 -27.16 16.70 0.63
CA ILE A 30 -26.14 16.57 1.68
C ILE A 30 -24.94 15.72 1.22
N VAL A 31 -25.18 14.62 0.50
CA VAL A 31 -24.11 13.77 0.00
C VAL A 31 -23.30 14.46 -1.10
N SER A 32 -23.96 15.24 -1.97
CA SER A 32 -23.27 16.06 -2.99
C SER A 32 -22.34 17.08 -2.34
N PHE A 33 -22.79 17.74 -1.26
CA PHE A 33 -21.94 18.64 -0.48
C PHE A 33 -20.72 17.92 0.12
N LEU A 34 -20.92 16.74 0.72
CA LEU A 34 -19.81 15.96 1.28
C LEU A 34 -18.80 15.51 0.21
N ILE A 35 -19.26 15.08 -0.96
CA ILE A 35 -18.38 14.72 -2.08
C ILE A 35 -17.55 15.92 -2.56
N ALA A 36 -18.16 17.11 -2.63
CA ALA A 36 -17.46 18.33 -3.01
C ALA A 36 -16.38 18.69 -1.99
N ARG A 37 -16.70 18.61 -0.70
CA ARG A 37 -15.72 18.81 0.39
C ARG A 37 -14.56 17.82 0.31
N ASP A 38 -14.86 16.53 0.17
CA ASP A 38 -13.86 15.44 0.07
C ASP A 38 -13.02 15.53 -1.23
N THR A 39 -13.29 16.49 -2.12
CA THR A 39 -12.43 16.78 -3.28
C THR A 39 -11.29 17.73 -2.92
N MET A 40 -11.48 18.63 -1.96
CA MET A 40 -10.46 19.58 -1.51
C MET A 40 -9.58 18.98 -0.41
N ASP A 41 -10.18 18.36 0.60
CA ASP A 41 -9.46 17.90 1.80
C ASP A 41 -8.22 17.03 1.47
N PRO A 42 -8.23 16.10 0.48
CA PRO A 42 -7.05 15.31 0.14
C PRO A 42 -5.87 16.15 -0.37
N GLN A 43 -6.16 17.26 -1.04
CA GLN A 43 -5.14 18.16 -1.58
C GLN A 43 -4.38 18.84 -0.45
N GLN A 44 -5.06 19.22 0.64
CA GLN A 44 -4.42 19.80 1.81
C GLN A 44 -3.38 18.85 2.42
N TRP A 45 -3.71 17.56 2.51
CA TRP A 45 -2.78 16.56 3.04
C TRP A 45 -1.65 16.24 2.08
N LEU A 46 -1.91 16.25 0.76
CA LEU A 46 -0.87 16.06 -0.25
C LEU A 46 0.13 17.21 -0.23
N THR A 47 -0.32 18.46 -0.15
CA THR A 47 0.56 19.62 0.00
C THR A 47 1.39 19.51 1.28
N ALA A 48 0.79 19.11 2.41
CA ALA A 48 1.55 18.88 3.64
C ALA A 48 2.62 17.78 3.48
N ILE A 49 2.36 16.72 2.69
CA ILE A 49 3.38 15.70 2.38
C ILE A 49 4.53 16.29 1.57
N GLU A 50 4.21 17.10 0.56
CA GLU A 50 5.19 17.77 -0.29
C GLU A 50 6.06 18.74 0.51
N ASP A 51 5.46 19.59 1.35
CA ASP A 51 6.15 20.56 2.21
C ASP A 51 7.10 19.89 3.20
N MET A 52 6.76 18.69 3.68
CA MET A 52 7.61 17.91 4.57
C MET A 52 8.72 17.12 3.83
N GLY A 53 8.95 17.39 2.55
CA GLY A 53 10.02 16.76 1.74
C GLY A 53 9.55 15.58 0.88
N GLY A 54 8.24 15.42 0.73
CA GLY A 54 7.64 14.36 -0.10
C GLY A 54 7.79 12.96 0.48
N LEU A 55 7.39 11.95 -0.30
CA LEU A 55 7.43 10.55 0.13
C LEU A 55 8.85 10.05 0.43
N ASN A 56 9.87 10.58 -0.26
CA ASN A 56 11.26 10.17 -0.09
C ASN A 56 11.89 10.66 1.20
N ALA A 57 11.38 11.74 1.81
CA ALA A 57 11.89 12.21 3.10
C ALA A 57 11.47 11.30 4.27
N PHE A 58 10.34 10.62 4.16
CA PHE A 58 9.79 9.73 5.21
C PHE A 58 10.04 8.25 4.95
N LEU A 59 10.43 7.88 3.72
CA LEU A 59 10.68 6.50 3.34
C LEU A 59 12.18 6.29 3.03
N PRO A 60 12.78 5.17 3.49
CA PRO A 60 12.17 4.12 4.29
C PRO A 60 11.96 4.55 5.75
N VAL A 61 10.85 4.08 6.35
CA VAL A 61 10.57 4.30 7.77
C VAL A 61 11.73 3.73 8.60
N PRO A 62 12.22 4.43 9.65
CA PRO A 62 13.28 3.92 10.51
C PRO A 62 12.96 2.51 11.03
N THR A 63 13.90 1.58 10.84
CA THR A 63 13.78 0.19 11.31
C THR A 63 14.93 -0.13 12.26
N PRO A 64 14.72 -1.03 13.24
CA PRO A 64 15.79 -1.46 14.11
C PRO A 64 16.85 -2.24 13.30
N SER A 65 18.10 -2.19 13.76
CA SER A 65 19.21 -2.89 13.08
C SER A 65 19.07 -4.40 13.03
N ARG A 66 18.32 -4.98 13.98
CA ARG A 66 18.11 -6.43 14.12
C ARG A 66 16.72 -6.83 13.61
N VAL A 67 16.56 -6.86 12.30
CA VAL A 67 15.39 -7.45 11.61
C VAL A 67 15.82 -8.64 10.75
N TYR A 68 14.87 -9.53 10.42
CA TYR A 68 15.11 -10.66 9.52
C TYR A 68 15.37 -10.16 8.09
N GLN A 69 16.65 -9.99 7.74
CA GLN A 69 17.07 -9.49 6.43
C GLN A 69 16.64 -10.41 5.29
N ASP A 70 16.62 -11.73 5.54
CA ASP A 70 16.27 -12.76 4.55
C ASP A 70 14.85 -12.60 3.95
N VAL A 71 13.95 -11.94 4.69
CA VAL A 71 12.56 -11.72 4.25
C VAL A 71 12.23 -10.24 4.00
N SER A 72 13.14 -9.32 4.32
CA SER A 72 12.86 -7.86 4.28
C SER A 72 12.50 -7.36 2.88
N TYR A 73 12.91 -8.11 1.85
CA TYR A 73 12.72 -7.77 0.45
C TYR A 73 12.23 -8.96 -0.40
N ALA A 74 11.86 -10.07 0.25
CA ALA A 74 11.34 -11.24 -0.44
C ALA A 74 9.86 -11.03 -0.76
N PHE A 75 9.49 -11.17 -2.04
CA PHE A 75 8.09 -11.23 -2.43
C PHE A 75 7.55 -12.64 -2.16
N ILE A 76 6.62 -12.77 -1.22
CA ILE A 76 5.97 -14.04 -0.86
C ILE A 76 4.63 -14.12 -1.59
N ASN A 77 4.47 -15.10 -2.49
CA ASN A 77 3.20 -15.37 -3.16
C ASN A 77 2.31 -16.26 -2.28
N CYS A 78 1.02 -15.97 -2.18
CA CYS A 78 0.05 -16.74 -1.38
C CYS A 78 -0.44 -18.02 -2.08
N PHE A 79 0.44 -18.73 -2.79
CA PHE A 79 0.22 -20.09 -3.30
C PHE A 79 -1.03 -20.30 -4.17
N VAL A 80 -1.32 -19.40 -5.12
CA VAL A 80 -2.26 -19.73 -6.19
C VAL A 80 -1.53 -20.59 -7.22
N GLU A 81 -1.81 -21.90 -7.23
CA GLU A 81 -1.19 -22.85 -8.16
C GLU A 81 -1.45 -22.45 -9.63
N GLY A 82 -0.41 -22.58 -10.46
CA GLY A 82 -0.47 -22.30 -11.90
C GLY A 82 -0.46 -20.81 -12.28
N ILE A 83 -0.46 -19.89 -11.30
CA ILE A 83 -0.34 -18.45 -11.58
C ILE A 83 1.09 -18.00 -11.32
N GLU A 84 1.81 -17.74 -12.41
CA GLU A 84 3.09 -17.04 -12.37
C GLU A 84 2.94 -15.70 -11.63
N PRO A 85 3.75 -15.42 -10.61
CA PRO A 85 3.64 -14.18 -9.88
C PRO A 85 3.88 -12.95 -10.77
N ALA A 86 3.18 -11.86 -10.48
CA ALA A 86 3.32 -10.62 -11.23
C ALA A 86 4.78 -10.12 -11.27
N ARG A 87 5.29 -9.88 -12.48
CA ARG A 87 6.60 -9.26 -12.72
C ARG A 87 6.49 -7.74 -12.53
N GLY A 88 7.04 -7.23 -11.42
CA GLY A 88 7.04 -5.81 -11.10
C GLY A 88 8.40 -5.29 -10.63
N ARG A 89 8.52 -3.97 -10.42
CA ARG A 89 9.77 -3.34 -9.94
C ARG A 89 10.27 -3.95 -8.63
N TRP A 90 9.36 -4.43 -7.79
CA TRP A 90 9.63 -5.18 -6.54
C TRP A 90 10.19 -6.60 -6.73
N ARG A 91 10.41 -7.07 -7.98
CA ARG A 91 11.15 -8.31 -8.30
C ARG A 91 12.45 -8.07 -9.08
N MET A 92 12.65 -6.88 -9.64
CA MET A 92 13.70 -6.62 -10.65
C MET A 92 14.88 -5.80 -10.14
N ASP A 93 14.69 -5.01 -9.07
CA ASP A 93 15.76 -4.25 -8.43
C ASP A 93 16.58 -5.16 -7.50
N ARG A 94 17.92 -5.04 -7.49
CA ARG A 94 18.81 -5.80 -6.58
C ARG A 94 18.54 -5.49 -5.10
N ARG A 95 17.89 -4.37 -4.78
CA ARG A 95 17.38 -4.10 -3.43
C ARG A 95 16.19 -5.00 -3.07
N TRP A 96 15.45 -5.49 -4.07
CA TRP A 96 14.23 -6.30 -3.98
C TRP A 96 14.45 -7.68 -4.64
N THR A 97 15.35 -8.50 -4.08
CA THR A 97 15.58 -9.84 -4.63
C THR A 97 14.41 -10.76 -4.29
N ALA A 98 13.66 -11.14 -5.33
CA ALA A 98 12.64 -12.17 -5.24
C ALA A 98 13.30 -13.53 -4.98
N ARG A 99 13.43 -13.90 -3.71
CA ARG A 99 13.71 -15.28 -3.33
C ARG A 99 12.37 -16.01 -3.31
N GLU A 100 12.21 -17.01 -4.15
CA GLU A 100 11.16 -18.02 -3.95
C GLU A 100 11.55 -18.85 -2.73
N SER A 101 11.20 -18.36 -1.55
CA SER A 101 11.33 -19.11 -0.32
C SER A 101 9.93 -19.36 0.23
N SER A 102 9.42 -20.57 0.02
CA SER A 102 8.34 -21.11 0.83
C SER A 102 8.76 -21.07 2.30
N PRO A 103 7.95 -20.51 3.22
CA PRO A 103 8.24 -20.50 4.66
C PRO A 103 8.42 -21.90 5.25
N TRP A 104 7.97 -22.93 4.53
CA TRP A 104 7.92 -24.33 4.94
C TRP A 104 8.97 -25.22 4.25
N SER A 105 9.89 -24.64 3.46
CA SER A 105 11.01 -25.41 2.92
C SER A 105 12.11 -25.54 3.97
N PRO A 106 12.65 -26.75 4.23
CA PRO A 106 13.74 -26.91 5.18
C PRO A 106 14.94 -26.09 4.69
N VAL A 107 15.43 -25.17 5.52
CA VAL A 107 16.72 -24.52 5.30
C VAL A 107 17.77 -25.63 5.21
N ARG A 108 18.28 -25.93 4.01
CA ARG A 108 19.46 -26.78 3.86
C ARG A 108 20.62 -26.02 4.51
N ARG A 109 20.98 -26.41 5.74
CA ARG A 109 22.27 -26.01 6.32
C ARG A 109 23.34 -26.56 5.38
N GLY A 110 24.12 -25.68 4.79
CA GLY A 110 25.27 -26.07 3.98
C GLY A 110 26.17 -26.97 4.82
N GLY A 111 26.40 -28.19 4.33
CA GLY A 111 27.42 -29.06 4.86
C GLY A 111 28.78 -28.39 4.67
N ALA A 112 29.55 -28.34 5.75
CA ALA A 112 30.98 -28.13 5.67
C ALA A 112 31.56 -29.26 4.81
N ALA A 113 32.22 -28.91 3.71
CA ALA A 113 33.12 -29.81 3.01
C ALA A 113 34.52 -29.60 3.59
N GLU A 114 35.12 -30.71 4.00
CA GLU A 114 36.58 -30.89 4.17
C GLU A 114 37.36 -30.48 2.92
#